data_AF-A0A7S1FIU8-F1
#
_entry.id   AF-A0A7S1FIU8-F1
#
_cell.length_a   1.000
_cell.length_b   1.000
_cell.length_c   1.000
_cell.angle_alpha   90.00
_cell.angle_beta   90.00
_cell.angle_gamma   90.00
#
_symmetry.space_group_name_H-M   'P 1'
#
loop_
_entity.id
_entity.type
_entity.pdbx_description
1 polymer ?
#
loop_
_entity_poly.entity_id
_entity_poly.type
_entity_poly.pdbx_seq_one_letter_code
_entity_poly.pdbx_strand_id
1 'polypeptide(L)'
;RESALLLNAFAKLAVQDELLMQSLLPWLLRRMTERTRLDDMALLSLSYARLRGLGHQQVFDRVVATITPRMDVLNDGHTLSVLACAFVHQGKVDTPLFSDLPLSHYEGARDGDMNSGETRGVVHAPFLKSVLDQCDRNMWNMRSSDVVHLCLALATLKSMARDDMIPPTLLTRLSKRMEALYFEFLPAQLVTLLDLTSRIPELESRRGRILSEITYRIRDVTPKSCLSV
;
A
#
# COMPACT_ATOMS: atom_id res chain seq x y z
N ARG A 1 13.80 3.34 13.90
CA ARG A 1 13.91 1.98 13.34
C ARG A 1 13.29 0.90 14.23
N GLU A 2 13.85 0.57 15.40
CA GLU A 2 13.38 -0.54 16.25
C GLU A 2 11.87 -0.46 16.58
N SER A 3 11.36 0.73 16.85
CA SER A 3 9.95 0.97 17.16
C SER A 3 9.01 0.73 15.97
N ALA A 4 9.42 1.16 14.77
CA ALA A 4 8.65 0.94 13.55
C ALA A 4 8.64 -0.55 13.18
N LEU A 5 9.75 -1.25 13.41
CA LEU A 5 9.83 -2.70 13.22
C LEU A 5 8.96 -3.46 14.23
N LEU A 6 8.96 -3.05 15.50
CA LEU A 6 8.12 -3.66 16.53
C LEU A 6 6.63 -3.49 16.20
N LEU A 7 6.21 -2.28 15.81
CA LEU A 7 4.84 -2.03 15.38
C LEU A 7 4.47 -2.82 14.13
N ASN A 8 5.38 -2.93 13.16
CA ASN A 8 5.15 -3.77 11.99
C ASN A 8 5.03 -5.25 12.37
N ALA A 9 5.79 -5.72 13.37
CA ALA A 9 5.64 -7.07 13.89
C ALA A 9 4.27 -7.28 14.54
N PHE A 10 3.80 -6.34 15.37
CA PHE A 10 2.45 -6.38 15.93
C PHE A 10 1.38 -6.35 14.84
N ALA A 11 1.55 -5.49 13.83
CA ALA A 11 0.65 -5.40 12.68
C ALA A 11 0.56 -6.73 11.92
N LYS A 12 1.70 -7.39 11.69
CA LYS A 12 1.78 -8.68 11.00
C LYS A 12 1.21 -9.83 11.83
N LEU A 13 1.33 -9.77 13.15
CA LEU A 13 0.81 -10.79 14.06
C LEU A 13 -0.66 -10.54 14.46
N ALA A 14 -1.30 -9.51 13.88
CA ALA A 14 -2.64 -9.05 14.26
C ALA A 14 -2.80 -8.83 15.78
N VAL A 15 -1.73 -8.44 16.46
CA VAL A 15 -1.76 -8.15 17.90
C VAL A 15 -2.28 -6.73 18.09
N GLN A 16 -3.57 -6.62 18.40
CA GLN A 16 -4.24 -5.36 18.71
C GLN A 16 -4.46 -5.24 20.23
N ASP A 17 -3.41 -4.88 20.95
CA ASP A 17 -3.53 -4.49 22.36
C ASP A 17 -3.71 -2.97 22.44
N GLU A 18 -4.94 -2.53 22.67
CA GLU A 18 -5.29 -1.11 22.73
C GLU A 18 -4.57 -0.37 23.86
N LEU A 19 -4.37 -1.01 25.02
CA LEU A 19 -3.70 -0.40 26.17
C LEU A 19 -2.22 -0.20 25.87
N LEU A 20 -1.60 -1.21 25.25
CA LEU A 20 -0.22 -1.11 24.76
C LEU A 20 -0.10 0.03 23.74
N MET A 21 -1.01 0.11 22.76
CA MET A 21 -0.99 1.16 21.74
C MET A 21 -1.21 2.56 22.33
N GLN A 22 -2.12 2.71 23.31
CA GLN A 22 -2.34 3.97 24.03
C GLN A 22 -1.08 4.42 24.79
N SER A 23 -0.37 3.48 25.42
CA SER A 23 0.85 3.79 26.17
C SER A 23 2.05 4.14 25.27
N LEU A 24 2.15 3.48 24.11
CA LEU A 24 3.23 3.70 23.15
C LEU A 24 3.06 4.99 22.32
N LEU A 25 1.82 5.40 22.06
CA LEU A 25 1.51 6.51 21.15
C LEU A 25 2.20 7.83 21.52
N PRO A 26 2.15 8.35 22.77
CA PRO A 26 2.82 9.62 23.12
C PRO A 26 4.34 9.55 22.90
N TRP A 27 4.94 8.40 23.17
CA TRP A 27 6.38 8.19 23.00
C TRP A 27 6.76 8.13 21.52
N LEU A 28 5.95 7.47 20.69
CA LEU A 28 6.14 7.42 19.24
C LEU A 28 6.05 8.82 18.63
N LEU A 29 5.00 9.57 18.96
CA LEU A 29 4.80 10.93 18.45
C LEU A 29 5.96 11.87 18.83
N ARG A 30 6.50 11.75 20.06
CA ARG A 30 7.69 12.51 20.49
C ARG A 30 8.95 12.18 19.69
N ARG A 31 9.10 10.93 19.23
CA ARG A 31 10.25 10.48 18.43
C ARG A 31 10.10 10.78 16.94
N MET A 32 8.91 11.14 16.48
CA MET A 32 8.69 11.61 15.12
C MET A 32 9.14 13.06 15.00
N THR A 33 10.34 13.24 14.45
CA THR A 33 10.99 14.54 14.25
C THR A 33 11.40 14.69 12.80
N GLU A 34 11.71 15.92 12.38
CA GLU A 34 12.22 16.21 11.02
C GLU A 34 13.50 15.42 10.67
N ARG A 35 14.25 14.98 11.68
CA ARG A 35 15.47 14.17 11.53
C ARG A 35 15.21 12.68 11.39
N THR A 36 13.99 12.21 11.66
CA THR A 36 13.65 10.79 11.55
C THR A 36 13.78 10.35 10.10
N ARG A 37 14.29 9.14 9.89
CA ARG A 37 14.49 8.62 8.53
C ARG A 37 13.14 8.38 7.85
N LEU A 38 13.08 8.61 6.54
CA LEU A 38 11.81 8.58 5.78
C LEU A 38 11.30 7.14 5.62
N ASP A 39 12.20 6.17 5.48
CA ASP A 39 11.90 4.73 5.46
C ASP A 39 11.21 4.27 6.75
N ASP A 40 11.72 4.71 7.91
CA ASP A 40 11.10 4.45 9.22
C ASP A 40 9.69 5.03 9.30
N MET A 41 9.47 6.23 8.74
CA MET A 41 8.15 6.88 8.72
C MET A 41 7.17 6.17 7.79
N ALA A 42 7.61 5.73 6.62
CA ALA A 42 6.79 4.96 5.69
C ALA A 42 6.36 3.64 6.31
N LEU A 43 7.31 2.92 6.93
CA LEU A 43 7.01 1.67 7.61
C LEU A 43 6.03 1.87 8.77
N LEU A 44 6.22 2.92 9.57
CA LEU A 44 5.33 3.26 10.67
C LEU A 44 3.92 3.58 10.16
N SER A 45 3.80 4.36 9.09
CA SER A 45 2.51 4.67 8.44
C SER A 45 1.79 3.40 7.99
N LEU A 46 2.50 2.49 7.32
CA LEU A 46 1.94 1.22 6.87
C LEU A 46 1.51 0.33 8.05
N SER A 47 2.30 0.32 9.13
CA SER A 47 1.99 -0.46 10.33
C SER A 47 0.72 0.06 11.00
N TYR A 48 0.57 1.38 11.10
CA TYR A 48 -0.62 2.02 11.63
C TYR A 48 -1.85 1.85 10.72
N ALA A 49 -1.67 1.92 9.40
CA ALA A 49 -2.72 1.61 8.42
C ALA A 49 -3.32 0.21 8.65
N ARG A 50 -2.49 -0.76 9.05
CA ARG A 50 -2.90 -2.15 9.34
C ARG A 50 -3.51 -2.33 10.72
N LEU A 51 -2.92 -1.72 11.75
CA LEU A 51 -3.31 -1.96 13.16
C LEU A 51 -4.66 -1.36 13.57
N ARG A 52 -5.21 -0.40 12.82
CA ARG A 52 -6.54 0.22 13.06
C ARG A 52 -6.82 0.49 14.55
N GLY A 53 -5.95 1.25 15.20
CA GLY A 53 -6.04 1.57 16.63
C GLY A 53 -6.23 3.06 16.94
N LEU A 54 -6.30 3.37 18.23
CA LEU A 54 -6.40 4.74 18.76
C LEU A 54 -5.21 5.61 18.32
N GLY A 55 -5.48 6.89 18.07
CA GLY A 55 -4.45 7.86 17.65
C GLY A 55 -4.01 7.75 16.19
N HIS A 56 -4.70 6.94 15.37
CA HIS A 56 -4.40 6.77 13.95
C HIS A 56 -4.25 8.12 13.23
N GLN A 57 -5.23 9.02 13.36
CA GLN A 57 -5.18 10.33 12.72
C GLN A 57 -3.98 11.16 13.19
N GLN A 58 -3.68 11.19 14.48
CA GLN A 58 -2.54 11.94 15.03
C GLN A 58 -1.20 11.46 14.47
N VAL A 59 -1.06 10.15 14.27
CA VAL A 59 0.15 9.57 13.65
C VAL A 59 0.27 10.03 12.21
N PHE A 60 -0.79 9.90 11.41
CA PHE A 60 -0.77 10.31 10.01
C PHE A 60 -0.56 11.83 9.86
N ASP A 61 -1.22 12.66 10.68
CA ASP A 61 -0.98 14.11 10.75
C ASP A 61 0.50 14.40 11.01
N ARG A 62 1.11 13.69 11.97
CA ARG A 62 2.52 13.87 12.33
C ARG A 62 3.46 13.40 11.23
N VAL A 63 3.14 12.31 10.53
CA VAL A 63 3.88 11.84 9.34
C VAL A 63 3.82 12.91 8.25
N VAL A 64 2.63 13.42 7.92
CA VAL A 64 2.46 14.46 6.90
C VAL A 64 3.28 15.69 7.25
N ALA A 65 3.18 16.19 8.48
CA ALA A 65 3.95 17.35 8.94
C ALA A 65 5.47 17.13 8.85
N THR A 66 5.94 15.90 9.04
CA THR A 66 7.37 15.57 9.01
C THR A 66 7.91 15.35 7.60
N ILE A 67 7.11 14.76 6.70
CA ILE A 67 7.54 14.40 5.35
C ILE A 67 7.33 15.54 4.36
N THR A 68 6.26 16.33 4.49
CA THR A 68 5.92 17.40 3.54
C THR A 68 7.08 18.36 3.26
N PRO A 69 7.83 18.87 4.27
CA PRO A 69 8.97 19.75 4.03
C PRO A 69 10.15 19.09 3.27
N ARG A 70 10.14 17.77 3.16
CA ARG A 70 11.20 16.93 2.60
C ARG A 70 10.75 16.22 1.32
N MET A 71 9.59 16.57 0.78
CA MET A 71 9.00 15.89 -0.37
C MET A 71 9.88 15.98 -1.62
N ASP A 72 10.60 17.10 -1.81
CA ASP A 72 11.45 17.32 -2.98
C ASP A 72 12.69 16.42 -3.02
N VAL A 73 13.17 15.97 -1.86
CA VAL A 73 14.32 15.07 -1.74
C VAL A 73 13.91 13.60 -1.58
N LEU A 74 12.61 13.31 -1.55
CA LEU A 74 12.07 11.96 -1.43
C LEU A 74 12.04 11.29 -2.80
N ASN A 75 13.11 10.57 -3.13
CA ASN A 75 13.31 9.90 -4.42
C ASN A 75 13.42 8.36 -4.31
N ASP A 76 13.40 7.83 -3.09
CA ASP A 76 13.46 6.40 -2.82
C ASP A 76 12.14 5.73 -3.17
N GLY A 77 12.17 4.84 -4.17
CA GLY A 77 10.98 4.16 -4.69
C GLY A 77 10.27 3.32 -3.64
N HIS A 78 11.02 2.70 -2.72
CA HIS A 78 10.47 1.90 -1.64
C HIS A 78 9.62 2.76 -0.70
N THR A 79 10.23 3.80 -0.12
CA THR A 79 9.55 4.74 0.79
C THR A 79 8.31 5.36 0.14
N LEU A 80 8.42 5.80 -1.12
CA LEU A 80 7.30 6.38 -1.88
C LEU A 80 6.13 5.40 -2.05
N SER A 81 6.41 4.18 -2.51
CA SER A 81 5.38 3.16 -2.75
C SER A 81 4.66 2.74 -1.46
N VAL A 82 5.41 2.63 -0.35
CA VAL A 82 4.88 2.29 0.97
C VAL A 82 4.01 3.42 1.53
N LEU A 83 4.43 4.68 1.39
CA LEU A 83 3.61 5.84 1.79
C LEU A 83 2.32 5.91 0.99
N ALA A 84 2.39 5.76 -0.34
CA ALA A 84 1.20 5.75 -1.19
C ALA A 84 0.22 4.65 -0.74
N CYS A 85 0.73 3.45 -0.50
CA CYS A 85 -0.06 2.33 -0.01
C CYS A 85 -0.70 2.64 1.36
N ALA A 86 0.09 3.11 2.34
CA ALA A 86 -0.40 3.40 3.69
C ALA A 86 -1.51 4.46 3.72
N PHE A 87 -1.31 5.58 3.02
CA PHE A 87 -2.24 6.72 3.03
C PHE A 87 -3.53 6.43 2.26
N VAL A 88 -3.46 5.67 1.17
CA VAL A 88 -4.66 5.22 0.46
C VAL A 88 -5.53 4.33 1.34
N HIS A 89 -4.93 3.47 2.16
CA HIS A 89 -5.65 2.52 3.00
C HIS A 89 -6.10 3.09 4.35
N GLN A 90 -5.61 4.26 4.75
CA GLN A 90 -6.14 5.02 5.89
C GLN A 90 -7.67 5.22 5.78
N GLY A 91 -8.18 5.40 4.56
CA GLY A 91 -9.61 5.66 4.30
C GLY A 91 -10.52 4.42 4.23
N LYS A 92 -9.97 3.20 4.23
CA LYS A 92 -10.76 1.95 4.07
C LYS A 92 -11.10 1.34 5.44
N VAL A 93 -12.38 1.43 5.81
CA VAL A 93 -12.91 0.87 7.08
C VAL A 93 -13.03 -0.66 7.05
N ASP A 94 -13.16 -1.33 5.90
CA ASP A 94 -13.55 -2.76 5.87
C ASP A 94 -12.67 -3.71 5.03
N THR A 95 -11.57 -3.25 4.45
CA THR A 95 -10.66 -4.17 3.72
C THR A 95 -9.33 -4.28 4.47
N PRO A 96 -9.02 -5.41 5.11
CA PRO A 96 -7.66 -5.66 5.58
C PRO A 96 -6.70 -5.49 4.41
N LEU A 97 -5.65 -4.70 4.63
CA LEU A 97 -4.61 -4.38 3.64
C LEU A 97 -4.03 -5.66 3.00
N PHE A 98 -4.04 -6.76 3.78
CA PHE A 98 -3.75 -8.13 3.39
C PHE A 98 -4.50 -9.03 4.38
N SER A 99 -5.49 -9.81 3.94
CA SER A 99 -6.19 -10.77 4.79
C SER A 99 -5.55 -12.15 4.67
N ASP A 100 -4.95 -12.66 5.74
CA ASP A 100 -4.59 -14.08 5.88
C ASP A 100 -5.79 -15.04 5.83
N LEU A 101 -7.00 -14.54 5.58
CA LEU A 101 -8.19 -15.36 5.41
C LEU A 101 -8.20 -15.97 4.01
N PRO A 102 -8.44 -17.29 3.90
CA PRO A 102 -8.54 -17.97 2.61
C PRO A 102 -9.61 -17.30 1.73
N LEU A 103 -9.36 -17.32 0.43
CA LEU A 103 -10.21 -16.78 -0.65
C LEU A 103 -11.69 -17.24 -0.59
N SER A 104 -12.02 -18.24 0.23
CA SER A 104 -13.38 -18.75 0.43
C SER A 104 -14.31 -17.82 1.22
N HIS A 105 -13.82 -16.76 1.88
CA HIS A 105 -14.69 -15.81 2.59
C HIS A 105 -15.17 -14.62 1.73
N TYR A 106 -14.67 -14.47 0.50
CA TYR A 106 -15.15 -13.43 -0.41
C TYR A 106 -16.42 -13.79 -1.20
N GLU A 107 -16.89 -15.04 -1.14
CA GLU A 107 -18.15 -15.47 -1.78
C GLU A 107 -19.40 -15.24 -0.91
N GLY A 108 -19.27 -14.70 0.30
CA GLY A 108 -20.38 -14.56 1.27
C GLY A 108 -20.96 -13.15 1.49
N ALA A 109 -20.41 -12.11 0.87
CA ALA A 109 -20.87 -10.72 1.05
C ALA A 109 -21.74 -10.22 -0.12
N ARG A 110 -22.63 -11.07 -0.62
CA ARG A 110 -23.79 -10.63 -1.40
C ARG A 110 -24.99 -10.59 -0.46
N ASP A 111 -25.63 -9.42 -0.41
CA ASP A 111 -26.86 -9.09 0.30
C ASP A 111 -26.73 -8.84 1.82
N GLY A 112 -26.44 -7.57 2.14
CA GLY A 112 -26.53 -7.04 3.50
C GLY A 112 -26.39 -5.52 3.51
N ASP A 113 -27.51 -4.81 3.27
CA ASP A 113 -27.76 -3.40 3.58
C ASP A 113 -26.59 -2.40 3.38
N MET A 114 -26.30 -2.10 2.12
CA MET A 114 -25.57 -0.88 1.72
C MET A 114 -26.51 0.33 1.78
N ASN A 115 -26.82 0.81 2.98
CA ASN A 115 -27.51 2.09 3.16
C ASN A 115 -26.78 2.98 4.19
N SER A 116 -25.50 3.25 3.92
CA SER A 116 -24.83 4.47 4.38
C SER A 116 -23.79 4.91 3.34
N GLY A 117 -24.27 5.66 2.35
CA GLY A 117 -23.46 6.27 1.29
C GLY A 117 -22.57 7.42 1.78
N GLU A 118 -21.73 7.17 2.79
CA GLU A 118 -20.56 8.01 3.04
C GLU A 118 -19.36 7.39 2.34
N THR A 119 -19.11 7.80 1.09
CA THR A 119 -17.78 7.70 0.49
C THR A 119 -16.81 8.51 1.37
N ARG A 120 -16.27 7.88 2.42
CA ARG A 120 -15.25 8.50 3.25
C ARG A 120 -14.06 8.82 2.35
N GLY A 121 -13.86 10.11 2.13
CA GLY A 121 -12.81 10.61 1.26
C GLY A 121 -11.43 10.18 1.75
N VAL A 122 -10.46 10.15 0.82
CA VAL A 122 -9.06 9.91 1.17
C VAL A 122 -8.58 11.02 2.11
N VAL A 123 -8.24 10.64 3.34
CA VAL A 123 -7.65 11.54 4.33
C VAL A 123 -6.27 11.96 3.82
N HIS A 124 -5.91 13.24 3.96
CA HIS A 124 -4.67 13.83 3.41
C HIS A 124 -4.52 13.73 1.89
N ALA A 125 -5.61 13.86 1.13
CA ALA A 125 -5.56 13.80 -0.34
C ALA A 125 -4.47 14.68 -1.01
N PRO A 126 -4.20 15.94 -0.59
CA PRO A 126 -3.11 16.73 -1.18
C PRO A 126 -1.72 16.13 -0.98
N PHE A 127 -1.48 15.54 0.20
CA PHE A 127 -0.22 14.86 0.51
C PHE A 127 -0.09 13.60 -0.35
N LEU A 128 -1.13 12.76 -0.41
CA LEU A 128 -1.10 11.56 -1.23
C LEU A 128 -0.87 11.89 -2.71
N LYS A 129 -1.51 12.94 -3.24
CA LYS A 129 -1.29 13.39 -4.62
C LYS A 129 0.17 13.75 -4.86
N SER A 130 0.79 14.47 -3.91
CA SER A 130 2.21 14.81 -3.97
C SER A 130 3.10 13.56 -3.94
N VAL A 131 2.76 12.55 -3.13
CA VAL A 131 3.47 11.25 -3.10
C VAL A 131 3.34 10.52 -4.44
N LEU A 132 2.15 10.49 -5.04
CA LEU A 132 1.93 9.85 -6.35
C LEU A 132 2.66 10.58 -7.48
N ASP A 133 2.73 11.92 -7.44
CA ASP A 133 3.54 12.70 -8.37
C ASP A 133 5.04 12.34 -8.22
N GLN A 134 5.52 12.14 -7.00
CA GLN A 134 6.90 11.68 -6.77
C GLN A 134 7.10 10.23 -7.23
N CYS A 135 6.11 9.34 -7.08
CA CYS A 135 6.13 8.01 -7.66
C CYS A 135 6.26 8.05 -9.19
N ASP A 136 5.52 8.94 -9.86
CA ASP A 136 5.57 9.10 -11.32
C ASP A 136 6.96 9.55 -11.78
N ARG A 137 7.56 10.53 -11.09
CA ARG A 137 8.89 11.05 -11.39
C ARG A 137 10.00 10.03 -11.13
N ASN A 138 9.88 9.23 -10.08
CA ASN A 138 10.92 8.30 -9.62
C ASN A 138 10.59 6.82 -9.93
N MET A 139 9.67 6.55 -10.86
CA MET A 139 9.20 5.19 -11.21
C MET A 139 10.36 4.22 -11.50
N TRP A 140 11.42 4.68 -12.15
CA TRP A 140 12.55 3.84 -12.54
C TRP A 140 13.47 3.43 -11.38
N ASN A 141 13.33 4.07 -10.21
CA ASN A 141 14.02 3.67 -8.98
C ASN A 141 13.29 2.54 -8.24
N MET A 142 12.03 2.24 -8.62
CA MET A 142 11.20 1.25 -7.94
C MET A 142 11.63 -0.18 -8.29
N ARG A 143 11.68 -1.06 -7.29
CA ARG A 143 11.89 -2.50 -7.45
C ARG A 143 10.56 -3.24 -7.63
N SER A 144 10.60 -4.55 -7.86
CA SER A 144 9.41 -5.39 -8.04
C SER A 144 8.42 -5.26 -6.87
N SER A 145 8.90 -5.30 -5.62
CA SER A 145 8.04 -5.10 -4.43
C SER A 145 7.35 -3.74 -4.39
N ASP A 146 8.06 -2.69 -4.80
CA ASP A 146 7.57 -1.32 -4.73
C ASP A 146 6.49 -1.08 -5.78
N VAL A 147 6.67 -1.69 -6.97
CA VAL A 147 5.66 -1.74 -8.02
C VAL A 147 4.39 -2.44 -7.55
N VAL A 148 4.49 -3.54 -6.80
CA VAL A 148 3.30 -4.19 -6.23
C VAL A 148 2.58 -3.28 -5.23
N HIS A 149 3.31 -2.63 -4.32
CA HIS A 149 2.69 -1.68 -3.38
C HIS A 149 2.01 -0.51 -4.09
N LEU A 150 2.62 0.01 -5.16
CA LEU A 150 2.02 1.08 -5.95
C LEU A 150 0.78 0.59 -6.70
N CYS A 151 0.81 -0.59 -7.32
CA CYS A 151 -0.37 -1.20 -7.94
C CYS A 151 -1.52 -1.37 -6.93
N LEU A 152 -1.20 -1.78 -5.70
CA LEU A 152 -2.20 -1.93 -4.63
C LEU A 152 -2.81 -0.58 -4.25
N ALA A 153 -1.99 0.46 -4.12
CA ALA A 153 -2.45 1.83 -3.86
C ALA A 153 -3.39 2.32 -4.99
N LEU A 154 -3.00 2.12 -6.26
CA LEU A 154 -3.78 2.57 -7.41
C LEU A 154 -5.08 1.78 -7.58
N ALA A 155 -5.07 0.46 -7.37
CA ALA A 155 -6.28 -0.35 -7.37
C ALA A 155 -7.26 0.10 -6.29
N THR A 156 -6.76 0.48 -5.11
CA THR A 156 -7.62 1.03 -4.06
C THR A 156 -8.18 2.40 -4.44
N LEU A 157 -7.39 3.31 -5.02
CA LEU A 157 -7.91 4.60 -5.52
C LEU A 157 -8.96 4.44 -6.60
N LYS A 158 -8.74 3.51 -7.55
CA LYS A 158 -9.73 3.12 -8.57
C LYS A 158 -11.02 2.62 -7.92
N SER A 159 -10.92 1.75 -6.91
CA SER A 159 -12.10 1.26 -6.17
C SER A 159 -12.85 2.36 -5.40
N MET A 160 -12.18 3.46 -5.07
CA MET A 160 -12.78 4.64 -4.45
C MET A 160 -13.26 5.69 -5.47
N ALA A 161 -13.20 5.40 -6.77
CA ALA A 161 -13.47 6.34 -7.86
C ALA A 161 -12.65 7.65 -7.77
N ARG A 162 -11.39 7.57 -7.32
CA ARG A 162 -10.46 8.70 -7.15
C ARG A 162 -9.41 8.77 -8.25
N ASP A 163 -9.85 8.66 -9.50
CA ASP A 163 -9.00 8.80 -10.69
C ASP A 163 -8.35 10.18 -10.79
N ASP A 164 -9.00 11.21 -10.22
CA ASP A 164 -8.52 12.60 -10.13
C ASP A 164 -7.16 12.73 -9.41
N MET A 165 -6.80 11.74 -8.60
CA MET A 165 -5.56 11.72 -7.83
C MET A 165 -4.41 11.05 -8.58
N ILE A 166 -4.68 10.29 -9.63
CA ILE A 166 -3.68 9.51 -10.35
C ILE A 166 -3.00 10.41 -11.40
N PRO A 167 -1.67 10.63 -11.34
CA PRO A 167 -0.97 11.40 -12.36
C PRO A 167 -1.15 10.74 -13.74
N PRO A 168 -1.38 11.51 -14.81
CA PRO A 168 -1.81 10.98 -16.11
C PRO A 168 -0.78 10.05 -16.76
N THR A 169 0.51 10.26 -16.49
CA THR A 169 1.60 9.44 -17.02
C THR A 169 1.93 8.23 -16.15
N LEU A 170 1.40 8.16 -14.92
CA LEU A 170 1.82 7.18 -13.92
C LEU A 170 1.54 5.76 -14.39
N LEU A 171 0.34 5.49 -14.89
CA LEU A 171 -0.06 4.15 -15.34
C LEU A 171 0.76 3.70 -16.56
N THR A 172 1.02 4.60 -17.51
CA THR A 172 1.87 4.29 -18.67
C THR A 172 3.30 3.98 -18.26
N ARG A 173 3.87 4.75 -17.33
CA ARG A 173 5.23 4.52 -16.81
C ARG A 173 5.31 3.25 -15.96
N LEU A 174 4.30 3.01 -15.13
CA LEU A 174 4.16 1.81 -14.31
C LEU A 174 4.11 0.56 -15.18
N SER A 175 3.31 0.58 -16.25
CA SER A 175 3.25 -0.51 -17.23
C SER A 175 4.64 -0.82 -17.80
N LYS A 176 5.38 0.20 -18.26
CA LYS A 176 6.74 0.02 -18.80
C LYS A 176 7.71 -0.50 -17.74
N ARG A 177 7.57 -0.04 -16.49
CA ARG A 177 8.42 -0.49 -15.38
C ARG A 177 8.12 -1.95 -15.01
N MET A 178 6.86 -2.35 -14.99
CA MET A 178 6.45 -3.75 -14.81
C MET A 178 7.08 -4.65 -15.88
N GLU A 179 7.08 -4.21 -17.14
CA GLU A 179 7.71 -4.95 -18.24
C GLU A 179 9.20 -5.17 -18.03
N ALA A 180 9.92 -4.12 -17.61
CA ALA A 180 11.35 -4.20 -17.33
C ALA A 180 11.67 -5.13 -16.14
N LEU A 181 10.71 -5.33 -15.23
CA LEU A 181 10.89 -6.07 -13.98
C LEU A 181 10.27 -7.46 -13.98
N TYR A 182 9.67 -7.94 -15.09
CA TYR A 182 8.99 -9.25 -15.11
C TYR A 182 9.82 -10.38 -14.51
N PHE A 183 11.12 -10.36 -14.77
CA PHE A 183 12.00 -11.40 -14.29
C PHE A 183 12.33 -11.32 -12.79
N GLU A 184 12.21 -10.13 -12.19
CA GLU A 184 12.49 -9.83 -10.79
C GLU A 184 11.30 -10.05 -9.85
N PHE A 185 10.09 -10.26 -10.38
CA PHE A 185 8.94 -10.55 -9.53
C PHE A 185 9.02 -11.96 -8.96
N LEU A 186 8.80 -12.04 -7.65
CA LEU A 186 8.59 -13.30 -6.96
C LEU A 186 7.25 -13.92 -7.39
N PRO A 187 7.09 -15.26 -7.34
CA PRO A 187 5.83 -15.92 -7.68
C PRO A 187 4.61 -15.34 -6.96
N ALA A 188 4.71 -15.07 -5.66
CA ALA A 188 3.63 -14.46 -4.88
C ALA A 188 3.24 -13.07 -5.42
N GLN A 189 4.23 -12.27 -5.81
CA GLN A 189 4.00 -10.93 -6.36
C GLN A 189 3.31 -11.00 -7.72
N LEU A 190 3.67 -11.96 -8.58
CA LEU A 190 3.00 -12.17 -9.86
C LEU A 190 1.53 -12.55 -9.66
N VAL A 191 1.23 -13.42 -8.69
CA VAL A 191 -0.14 -13.78 -8.33
C VAL A 191 -0.92 -12.56 -7.84
N THR A 192 -0.34 -11.74 -6.94
CA THR A 192 -0.95 -10.49 -6.51
C THR A 192 -1.21 -9.53 -7.67
N LEU A 193 -0.25 -9.40 -8.60
CA LEU A 193 -0.41 -8.52 -9.76
C LEU A 193 -1.51 -8.99 -10.72
N LEU A 194 -1.79 -10.29 -10.83
CA LEU A 194 -2.93 -10.78 -11.61
C LEU A 194 -4.26 -10.22 -11.09
N ASP A 195 -4.45 -10.23 -9.77
CA ASP A 195 -5.65 -9.65 -9.16
C ASP A 195 -5.67 -8.13 -9.32
N LEU A 196 -4.56 -7.44 -9.02
CA LEU A 196 -4.49 -5.98 -9.08
C LEU A 196 -4.69 -5.42 -10.50
N THR A 197 -4.11 -6.06 -11.51
CA THR A 197 -4.26 -5.61 -12.91
C THR A 197 -5.69 -5.78 -13.44
N SER A 198 -6.49 -6.67 -12.86
CA SER A 198 -7.92 -6.77 -13.20
C SER A 198 -8.74 -5.57 -12.69
N ARG A 199 -8.23 -4.86 -11.67
CA ARG A 199 -8.87 -3.69 -11.06
C ARG A 199 -8.37 -2.37 -11.65
N ILE A 200 -7.38 -2.42 -12.53
CA ILE A 200 -6.77 -1.27 -13.19
C ILE A 200 -6.85 -1.52 -14.70
N PRO A 201 -7.93 -1.09 -15.38
CA PRO A 201 -8.17 -1.39 -16.79
C PRO A 201 -7.00 -1.05 -17.71
N GLU A 202 -6.28 0.03 -17.42
CA GLU A 202 -5.13 0.50 -18.20
C GLU A 202 -3.95 -0.49 -18.17
N LEU A 203 -3.89 -1.38 -17.17
CA LEU A 203 -2.87 -2.41 -17.03
C LEU A 203 -3.34 -3.80 -17.47
N GLU A 204 -4.61 -3.96 -17.89
CA GLU A 204 -5.19 -5.27 -18.23
C GLU A 204 -4.44 -5.96 -19.37
N SER A 205 -3.93 -5.19 -20.34
CA SER A 205 -3.11 -5.70 -21.45
C SER A 205 -1.87 -6.49 -21.00
N ARG A 206 -1.42 -6.31 -19.74
CA ARG A 206 -0.27 -7.00 -19.15
C ARG A 206 -0.59 -8.35 -18.57
N ARG A 207 -1.87 -8.66 -18.37
CA ARG A 207 -2.32 -9.92 -17.77
C ARG A 207 -1.82 -11.14 -18.53
N GLY A 208 -1.86 -11.12 -19.86
CA GLY A 208 -1.36 -12.22 -20.70
C GLY A 208 0.12 -12.52 -20.46
N ARG A 209 0.96 -11.48 -20.29
CA ARG A 209 2.38 -11.65 -20.00
C ARG A 209 2.62 -12.14 -18.57
N ILE A 210 1.89 -11.61 -17.59
CA ILE A 210 1.96 -12.08 -16.19
C ILE A 210 1.59 -13.56 -16.10
N LEU A 211 0.51 -13.97 -16.78
CA LEU A 211 0.10 -15.38 -16.87
C LEU A 211 1.20 -16.24 -17.50
N SER A 212 1.82 -15.77 -18.58
CA SER A 212 2.93 -16.49 -19.23
C SER A 212 4.12 -16.71 -18.28
N GLU A 213 4.48 -15.70 -17.49
CA GLU A 213 5.56 -15.81 -16.49
C GLU A 213 5.19 -16.77 -15.36
N ILE A 214 3.94 -16.75 -14.88
CA ILE A 214 3.45 -17.69 -13.86
C ILE A 214 3.47 -19.11 -14.40
N THR A 215 3.01 -19.34 -15.63
CA THR A 215 3.06 -20.66 -16.27
C THR A 215 4.50 -21.13 -16.43
N TYR A 216 5.42 -20.25 -16.84
CA TYR A 216 6.83 -20.57 -16.95
C TYR A 216 7.45 -20.96 -15.60
N ARG A 217 7.08 -20.28 -14.52
CA ARG A 217 7.59 -20.47 -13.15
C ARG A 217 6.65 -21.30 -12.27
N ILE A 218 5.76 -22.09 -12.87
CA ILE A 218 4.67 -22.75 -12.12
C ILE A 218 5.20 -23.67 -11.01
N ARG A 219 6.41 -24.21 -11.17
CA ARG A 219 7.08 -25.04 -10.17
C ARG A 219 7.47 -24.27 -8.90
N ASP A 220 7.70 -22.97 -9.01
CA ASP A 220 8.04 -22.08 -7.90
C ASP A 220 6.80 -21.48 -7.24
N VAL A 221 5.63 -21.64 -7.87
CA VAL A 221 4.34 -21.23 -7.31
C VAL A 221 3.91 -22.27 -6.28
N THR A 222 4.02 -21.90 -5.01
CA THR A 222 3.56 -22.72 -3.89
C THR A 222 2.17 -22.27 -3.45
N PRO A 223 1.41 -23.08 -2.69
CA PRO A 223 0.15 -22.62 -2.08
C PRO A 223 0.33 -21.32 -1.27
N LYS A 224 1.50 -21.14 -0.63
CA LYS A 224 1.87 -19.91 0.08
C LYS A 224 1.98 -18.69 -0.83
N SER A 225 2.26 -18.88 -2.13
CA SER A 225 2.29 -17.80 -3.13
C SER A 225 0.89 -17.28 -3.47
N CYS A 226 -0.15 -18.07 -3.18
CA CYS A 226 -1.55 -17.72 -3.38
C CYS A 226 -2.21 -17.13 -2.13
N LEU A 227 -1.50 -17.12 -0.99
CA LEU A 227 -1.95 -16.42 0.21
C LEU A 227 -1.53 -14.95 0.08
N SER A 228 -2.42 -14.02 0.48
CA SER A 228 -2.07 -12.60 0.46
C SER A 228 -0.98 -12.30 1.50
N VAL A 229 0.03 -11.51 1.14
CA VAL A 229 1.24 -11.23 1.94
C VAL A 229 1.04 -10.18 3.03
#